data_AF-A0A173U9X0-F1
#
_entry.id   AF-A0A173U9X0-F1
#
_cell.length_a   1.000
_cell.length_b   1.000
_cell.length_c   1.000
_cell.angle_alpha   90.00
_cell.angle_beta   90.00
_cell.angle_gamma   90.00
#
_symmetry.space_group_name_H-M   'P 1'
#
loop_
_entity.id
_entity.type
_entity.pdbx_description
1 polymer ?
#
loop_
_entity_poly.entity_id
_entity_poly.type
_entity_poly.pdbx_seq_one_letter_code
_entity_poly.pdbx_strand_id
1 'polypeptide(L)'
;MNDFDTFWHEAKAALRVALQWFFLAVPMGLLCGFLGTLFHLAVEHATELRAAQPWLLFLLPVAGLLITALYKVTKCEGVGTNNVIRAVQSGEPVSILLVPAIFLGTVLTHLCGGSAGREGAALQMGGSIGWNLGTLLRLTDHDRRTATISGMAAFFSALFGTPLAAACFAMMVEDVGLTFTAAFVPAFTSALIAYGCSLAFGIAPTHFALTAPELNVRTALLVILLGVACAAVSRLFCYTLHFMEHTVPKLLPNPWVRVFAGGVLVIGFSYLFGVGRYNGAGMGVIVAAVEQGQALPWDFLCKIFLTALTLACGFKGGEVVPSFFVGATFGCVVGPLLGLPAGFAAAVGLVSIFCGATNVLIPSILLGFELFSGAGLELIALGCGICFMLSGHHGLYSSQTFVTNKLRSEYMSHKWRVKVKKEEA
;
A
#
# COMPACT_ATOMS: atom_id res chain seq x y z
N MET A 1 5.57 46.95 -14.02
CA MET A 1 6.51 46.12 -13.25
C MET A 1 7.60 45.71 -14.20
N ASN A 2 8.86 45.97 -13.88
CA ASN A 2 10.00 45.59 -14.71
C ASN A 2 10.24 44.07 -14.54
N ASP A 3 10.72 43.37 -15.57
CA ASP A 3 10.92 41.90 -15.54
C ASP A 3 11.84 41.42 -14.40
N PHE A 4 12.71 42.31 -13.90
CA PHE A 4 13.54 42.03 -12.72
C PHE A 4 12.76 42.05 -11.40
N ASP A 5 11.77 42.94 -11.26
CA ASP A 5 10.97 43.03 -10.02
C ASP A 5 10.03 41.83 -9.89
N THR A 6 9.48 41.35 -11.00
CA THR A 6 8.70 40.09 -11.07
C THR A 6 9.59 38.90 -10.70
N PHE A 7 10.79 38.79 -11.26
CA PHE A 7 11.74 37.73 -10.91
C PHE A 7 12.09 37.71 -9.41
N TRP A 8 12.42 38.86 -8.83
CA TRP A 8 12.72 38.96 -7.39
C TRP A 8 11.51 38.64 -6.51
N HIS A 9 10.29 39.00 -6.93
CA HIS A 9 9.08 38.66 -6.21
C HIS A 9 8.79 37.15 -6.24
N GLU A 10 8.96 36.51 -7.40
CA GLU A 10 8.83 35.05 -7.57
C GLU A 10 9.87 34.29 -6.75
N ALA A 11 11.13 34.73 -6.77
CA ALA A 11 12.20 34.11 -5.97
C ALA A 11 11.93 34.17 -4.46
N LYS A 12 11.44 35.32 -3.96
CA LYS A 12 11.05 35.47 -2.54
C LYS A 12 9.85 34.61 -2.19
N ALA A 13 8.86 34.50 -3.08
CA ALA A 13 7.71 33.62 -2.88
C ALA A 13 8.14 32.14 -2.84
N ALA A 14 8.97 31.71 -3.79
CA ALA A 14 9.51 30.36 -3.84
C ALA A 14 10.30 30.00 -2.57
N LEU A 15 11.17 30.90 -2.09
CA LEU A 15 11.91 30.70 -0.84
C LEU A 15 10.97 30.57 0.37
N ARG A 16 9.93 31.39 0.46
CA ARG A 16 8.95 31.32 1.56
C ARG A 16 8.21 29.98 1.55
N VAL A 17 7.78 29.53 0.37
CA VAL A 17 7.09 28.25 0.19
C VAL A 17 8.03 27.08 0.52
N ALA A 18 9.28 27.13 0.07
CA ALA A 18 10.30 26.12 0.40
C ALA A 18 10.54 26.03 1.91
N LEU A 19 10.67 27.17 2.60
CA LEU A 19 10.82 27.21 4.05
C LEU A 19 9.57 26.65 4.75
N GLN A 20 8.36 27.05 4.34
CA GLN A 20 7.11 26.51 4.88
C GLN A 20 7.05 24.98 4.76
N TRP A 21 7.38 24.43 3.59
CA TRP A 21 7.40 22.99 3.38
C TRP A 21 8.49 22.27 4.16
N PHE A 22 9.65 22.89 4.32
CA PHE A 22 10.72 22.36 5.17
C PHE A 22 10.29 22.31 6.65
N PHE A 23 9.69 23.39 7.16
CA PHE A 23 9.16 23.45 8.53
C PHE A 23 8.02 22.46 8.79
N LEU A 24 7.29 22.05 7.74
CA LEU A 24 6.30 20.97 7.84
C LEU A 24 6.95 19.58 7.75
N ALA A 25 7.85 19.38 6.79
CA ALA A 25 8.41 18.08 6.46
C ALA A 25 9.32 17.53 7.56
N VAL A 26 10.09 18.38 8.25
CA VAL A 26 10.99 17.95 9.33
C VAL A 26 10.25 17.34 10.52
N PRO A 27 9.30 18.04 11.20
CA PRO A 27 8.56 17.44 12.31
C PRO A 27 7.70 16.25 11.84
N MET A 28 7.17 16.30 10.62
CA MET A 28 6.42 15.18 10.04
C MET A 28 7.30 13.92 9.90
N GLY A 29 8.46 14.07 9.28
CA GLY A 29 9.41 12.99 9.04
C GLY A 29 9.97 12.41 10.33
N LEU A 30 10.29 13.25 11.32
CA LEU A 30 10.77 12.77 12.62
C LEU A 30 9.68 12.03 13.40
N LEU A 31 8.46 12.58 13.47
CA LEU A 31 7.35 11.98 14.21
C LEU A 31 6.87 10.67 13.56
N CYS A 32 6.62 10.69 12.24
CA CYS A 32 6.22 9.50 11.50
C CYS A 32 7.36 8.48 11.39
N GLY A 33 8.61 8.94 11.30
CA GLY A 33 9.80 8.09 11.33
C GLY A 33 9.88 7.33 12.64
N PHE A 34 9.89 8.03 13.78
CA PHE A 34 9.94 7.41 15.10
C PHE A 34 8.79 6.42 15.34
N LEU A 35 7.54 6.85 15.10
CA LEU A 35 6.37 5.99 15.29
C LEU A 35 6.32 4.83 14.30
N GLY A 36 6.75 5.06 13.05
CA GLY A 36 6.83 4.04 12.01
C GLY A 36 7.87 2.98 12.32
N THR A 37 9.05 3.37 12.79
CA THR A 37 10.11 2.48 13.29
C THR A 37 9.61 1.67 14.50
N LEU A 38 8.97 2.32 15.48
CA LEU A 38 8.40 1.62 16.63
C LEU A 38 7.34 0.59 16.21
N PHE A 39 6.49 0.95 15.24
CA PHE A 39 5.49 0.06 14.69
C PHE A 39 6.11 -1.11 13.93
N HIS A 40 7.17 -0.86 13.14
CA HIS A 40 7.94 -1.89 12.47
C HIS A 40 8.43 -2.93 13.48
N LEU A 41 9.16 -2.48 14.52
CA LEU A 41 9.73 -3.35 15.55
C LEU A 41 8.66 -4.12 16.32
N ALA A 42 7.53 -3.47 16.64
CA ALA A 42 6.43 -4.14 17.34
C ALA A 42 5.81 -5.27 16.50
N VAL A 43 5.59 -5.05 15.20
CA VAL A 43 5.02 -6.07 14.29
C VAL A 43 6.03 -7.18 14.00
N GLU A 44 7.31 -6.85 13.87
CA GLU A 44 8.40 -7.82 13.69
C GLU A 44 8.53 -8.71 14.94
N HIS A 45 8.64 -8.12 16.12
CA HIS A 45 8.69 -8.87 17.37
C HIS A 45 7.44 -9.74 17.59
N ALA A 46 6.25 -9.23 17.26
CA ALA A 46 5.02 -10.02 17.29
C ALA A 46 5.07 -11.23 16.34
N THR A 47 5.70 -11.06 15.17
CA THR A 47 5.86 -12.12 14.17
C THR A 47 6.87 -13.17 14.63
N GLU A 48 8.00 -12.77 15.20
CA GLU A 48 9.02 -13.66 15.78
C GLU A 48 8.47 -14.43 16.97
N LEU A 49 7.81 -13.74 17.90
CA LEU A 49 7.20 -14.36 19.07
C LEU A 49 6.14 -15.38 18.67
N ARG A 50 5.31 -15.08 17.67
CA ARG A 50 4.36 -16.05 17.09
C ARG A 50 5.05 -17.26 16.48
N ALA A 51 6.17 -17.05 15.78
CA ALA A 51 6.94 -18.15 15.19
C ALA A 51 7.56 -19.05 16.28
N ALA A 52 8.07 -18.45 17.37
CA ALA A 52 8.61 -19.16 18.52
C ALA A 52 7.53 -19.84 19.38
N GLN A 53 6.32 -19.29 19.39
CA GLN A 53 5.20 -19.75 20.22
C GLN A 53 3.95 -19.99 19.36
N PRO A 54 3.89 -21.09 18.57
CA PRO A 54 2.79 -21.34 17.63
C PRO A 54 1.40 -21.41 18.28
N TRP A 55 1.33 -21.71 19.57
CA TRP A 55 0.08 -21.73 20.33
C TRP A 55 -0.61 -20.35 20.41
N LEU A 56 0.12 -19.25 20.21
CA LEU A 56 -0.44 -17.89 20.14
C LEU A 56 -1.50 -17.75 19.05
N LEU A 57 -1.45 -18.59 18.01
CA LEU A 57 -2.48 -18.66 16.97
C LEU A 57 -3.87 -18.95 17.56
N PHE A 58 -3.97 -19.75 18.62
CA PHE A 58 -5.25 -20.06 19.28
C PHE A 58 -5.85 -18.87 20.04
N LEU A 59 -5.07 -17.81 20.30
CA LEU A 59 -5.57 -16.58 20.91
C LEU A 59 -6.19 -15.60 19.90
N LEU A 60 -6.18 -15.92 18.60
CA LEU A 60 -6.71 -15.04 17.56
C LEU A 60 -8.18 -14.61 17.79
N PRO A 61 -9.12 -15.47 18.23
CA PRO A 61 -10.47 -15.04 18.57
C PRO A 61 -10.50 -14.01 19.70
N VAL A 62 -9.67 -14.20 20.74
CA VAL A 62 -9.55 -13.27 21.88
C VAL A 62 -8.97 -11.94 21.43
N ALA A 63 -7.91 -11.95 20.60
CA ALA A 63 -7.36 -10.76 20.00
C ALA A 63 -8.40 -10.00 19.17
N GLY A 64 -9.24 -10.71 18.41
CA GLY A 64 -10.35 -10.10 17.67
C GLY A 64 -11.34 -9.35 18.56
N LEU A 65 -11.70 -9.91 19.72
CA LEU A 65 -12.55 -9.24 20.72
C LEU A 65 -11.86 -7.99 21.27
N LEU A 66 -10.57 -8.06 21.62
CA LEU A 66 -9.80 -6.92 22.11
C LEU A 66 -9.70 -5.80 21.06
N ILE A 67 -9.47 -6.15 19.80
CA ILE A 67 -9.44 -5.22 18.68
C ILE A 67 -10.80 -4.53 18.53
N THR A 68 -11.90 -5.28 18.61
CA THR A 68 -13.26 -4.73 18.53
C THR A 68 -13.54 -3.77 19.68
N ALA A 69 -13.15 -4.14 20.91
CA ALA A 69 -13.28 -3.29 22.09
C ALA A 69 -12.47 -1.99 21.93
N LEU A 70 -11.22 -2.09 21.47
CA LEU A 70 -10.35 -0.95 21.23
C LEU A 70 -10.97 0.04 20.24
N TYR A 71 -11.47 -0.44 19.10
CA TYR A 71 -12.08 0.41 18.08
C TYR A 71 -13.38 1.07 18.53
N LYS A 72 -14.17 0.42 19.40
CA LYS A 72 -15.33 1.02 20.06
C LYS A 72 -14.94 2.14 21.01
N VAL A 73 -13.93 1.91 21.86
CA VAL A 73 -13.46 2.91 22.84
C VAL A 73 -12.86 4.14 22.14
N THR A 74 -12.11 3.93 21.05
CA THR A 74 -11.53 5.03 20.27
C THR A 74 -12.51 5.68 19.30
N LYS A 75 -13.76 5.18 19.20
CA LYS A 75 -14.79 5.62 18.24
C LYS A 75 -14.29 5.59 16.79
N CYS A 76 -13.43 4.63 16.47
CA CYS A 76 -12.82 4.46 15.14
C CYS A 76 -13.45 3.30 14.36
N GLU A 77 -14.60 2.77 14.81
CA GLU A 77 -15.37 1.75 14.08
C GLU A 77 -15.62 2.18 12.63
N GLY A 78 -15.35 1.29 11.66
CA GLY A 78 -15.50 1.59 10.23
C GLY A 78 -14.46 2.54 9.64
N VAL A 79 -13.52 3.08 10.43
CA VAL A 79 -12.43 3.91 9.90
C VAL A 79 -11.33 3.02 9.30
N GLY A 80 -10.92 3.35 8.08
CA GLY A 80 -9.88 2.64 7.32
C GLY A 80 -9.18 3.54 6.31
N THR A 81 -8.41 2.95 5.40
CA THR A 81 -7.57 3.67 4.41
C THR A 81 -8.39 4.59 3.50
N ASN A 82 -9.62 4.21 3.13
CA ASN A 82 -10.51 5.05 2.34
C ASN A 82 -10.82 6.40 3.02
N ASN A 83 -10.88 6.46 4.37
CA ASN A 83 -11.14 7.70 5.09
C ASN A 83 -9.93 8.65 5.03
N VAL A 84 -8.72 8.10 5.03
CA VAL A 84 -7.50 8.90 4.84
C VAL A 84 -7.41 9.42 3.41
N ILE A 85 -7.78 8.62 2.41
CA ILE A 85 -7.86 9.09 1.02
C ILE A 85 -8.89 10.23 0.88
N ARG A 86 -10.06 10.13 1.51
CA ARG A 86 -11.05 11.21 1.54
C ARG A 86 -10.53 12.46 2.25
N ALA A 87 -9.70 12.33 3.28
CA ALA A 87 -9.08 13.49 3.92
C ALA A 87 -8.22 14.30 2.94
N VAL A 88 -7.54 13.64 2.02
CA VAL A 88 -6.78 14.29 0.94
C VAL A 88 -7.70 14.87 -0.14
N GLN A 89 -8.72 14.12 -0.58
CA GLN A 89 -9.62 14.52 -1.69
C GLN A 89 -10.65 15.59 -1.32
N SER A 90 -11.37 15.39 -0.22
CA SER A 90 -12.54 16.19 0.18
C SER A 90 -12.31 17.01 1.45
N GLY A 91 -11.16 16.86 2.12
CA GLY A 91 -10.89 17.55 3.38
C GLY A 91 -11.69 16.99 4.56
N GLU A 92 -12.09 15.72 4.48
CA GLU A 92 -12.77 15.03 5.59
C GLU A 92 -11.81 14.83 6.79
N PRO A 93 -12.25 15.12 8.03
CA PRO A 93 -11.37 15.02 9.18
C PRO A 93 -11.03 13.58 9.56
N VAL A 94 -9.78 13.34 9.96
CA VAL A 94 -9.31 12.06 10.48
C VAL A 94 -9.00 12.17 11.97
N SER A 95 -9.59 11.29 12.78
CA SER A 95 -9.35 11.27 14.23
C SER A 95 -7.91 10.85 14.55
N ILE A 96 -7.25 11.59 15.45
CA ILE A 96 -5.92 11.22 15.98
C ILE A 96 -5.94 9.89 16.74
N LEU A 97 -7.09 9.51 17.31
CA LEU A 97 -7.27 8.24 18.02
C LEU A 97 -7.18 7.02 17.09
N LEU A 98 -7.22 7.24 15.76
CA LEU A 98 -6.96 6.19 14.78
C LEU A 98 -5.55 5.64 14.94
N VAL A 99 -4.55 6.49 15.26
CA VAL A 99 -3.14 6.10 15.35
C VAL A 99 -2.92 4.98 16.39
N PRO A 100 -3.25 5.15 17.68
CA PRO A 100 -3.10 4.07 18.66
C PRO A 100 -4.03 2.88 18.36
N ALA A 101 -5.23 3.11 17.79
CA ALA A 101 -6.17 2.04 17.47
C ALA A 101 -5.61 1.07 16.41
N ILE A 102 -5.12 1.61 15.29
CA ILE A 102 -4.59 0.81 14.19
C ILE A 102 -3.21 0.22 14.52
N PHE A 103 -2.38 0.94 15.29
CA PHE A 103 -1.10 0.43 15.79
C PHE A 103 -1.32 -0.86 16.60
N LEU A 104 -2.08 -0.77 17.69
CA LEU A 104 -2.31 -1.90 18.59
C LEU A 104 -3.12 -3.00 17.90
N GLY A 105 -4.12 -2.61 17.09
CA GLY A 105 -4.95 -3.57 16.37
C GLY A 105 -4.16 -4.42 15.37
N THR A 106 -3.22 -3.81 14.65
CA THR A 106 -2.37 -4.53 13.69
C THR A 106 -1.34 -5.40 14.40
N VAL A 107 -0.71 -4.91 15.49
CA VAL A 107 0.21 -5.72 16.29
C VAL A 107 -0.49 -6.96 16.86
N LEU A 108 -1.68 -6.81 17.44
CA LEU A 108 -2.48 -7.94 17.94
C LEU A 108 -2.86 -8.93 16.83
N THR A 109 -3.22 -8.41 15.65
CA THR A 109 -3.54 -9.24 14.48
C THR A 109 -2.33 -10.07 14.06
N HIS A 110 -1.14 -9.47 13.96
CA HIS A 110 0.09 -10.17 13.58
C HIS A 110 0.58 -11.16 14.66
N LEU A 111 0.49 -10.78 15.94
CA LEU A 111 0.88 -11.61 17.09
C LEU A 111 0.08 -12.91 17.14
N CYS A 112 -1.23 -12.83 16.91
CA CYS A 112 -2.10 -13.99 16.93
C CYS A 112 -2.30 -14.63 15.55
N GLY A 113 -1.60 -14.15 14.51
CA GLY A 113 -1.52 -14.81 13.21
C GLY A 113 -2.64 -14.50 12.21
N GLY A 114 -3.38 -13.40 12.35
CA GLY A 114 -4.22 -12.93 11.26
C GLY A 114 -3.40 -12.66 9.99
N SER A 115 -3.92 -13.00 8.81
CA SER A 115 -3.26 -12.67 7.54
C SER A 115 -3.56 -11.21 7.18
N ALA A 116 -2.62 -10.33 7.51
CA ALA A 116 -2.66 -8.92 7.16
C ALA A 116 -1.25 -8.39 6.93
N GLY A 117 -1.14 -7.32 6.17
CA GLY A 117 0.04 -6.46 6.10
C GLY A 117 -0.03 -5.34 7.15
N ARG A 118 0.98 -4.49 7.15
CA ARG A 118 1.14 -3.37 8.09
C ARG A 118 1.15 -1.99 7.38
N GLU A 119 1.08 -1.99 6.06
CA GLU A 119 1.30 -0.82 5.22
C GLU A 119 0.02 0.02 5.05
N GLY A 120 -1.13 -0.64 4.92
CA GLY A 120 -2.42 0.05 4.99
C GLY A 120 -2.61 0.72 6.36
N ALA A 121 -2.10 0.09 7.43
CA ALA A 121 -2.01 0.69 8.75
C ALA A 121 -1.04 1.89 8.79
N ALA A 122 0.10 1.80 8.11
CA ALA A 122 1.04 2.92 7.96
C ALA A 122 0.41 4.13 7.25
N LEU A 123 -0.32 3.92 6.16
CA LEU A 123 -1.05 5.00 5.49
C LEU A 123 -2.08 5.65 6.42
N GLN A 124 -2.81 4.84 7.19
CA GLN A 124 -3.79 5.31 8.15
C GLN A 124 -3.16 6.15 9.27
N MET A 125 -2.06 5.67 9.85
CA MET A 125 -1.34 6.41 10.90
C MET A 125 -0.70 7.67 10.36
N GLY A 126 0.05 7.57 9.26
CA GLY A 126 0.71 8.69 8.62
C GLY A 126 -0.28 9.78 8.20
N GLY A 127 -1.38 9.40 7.57
CA GLY A 127 -2.43 10.35 7.18
C GLY A 127 -3.13 10.98 8.39
N SER A 128 -3.42 10.21 9.44
CA SER A 128 -4.00 10.75 10.68
C SER A 128 -3.05 11.75 11.37
N ILE A 129 -1.78 11.40 11.51
CA ILE A 129 -0.74 12.29 12.06
C ILE A 129 -0.64 13.56 11.20
N GLY A 130 -0.60 13.39 9.88
CA GLY A 130 -0.50 14.48 8.91
C GLY A 130 -1.65 15.48 9.01
N TRP A 131 -2.88 14.96 9.01
CA TRP A 131 -4.11 15.75 9.15
C TRP A 131 -4.14 16.55 10.47
N ASN A 132 -3.81 15.88 11.58
CA ASN A 132 -3.89 16.47 12.91
C ASN A 132 -2.75 17.47 13.16
N LEU A 133 -1.54 17.22 12.66
CA LEU A 133 -0.45 18.19 12.73
C LEU A 133 -0.77 19.43 11.88
N GLY A 134 -1.32 19.25 10.67
CA GLY A 134 -1.78 20.38 9.86
C GLY A 134 -2.91 21.18 10.51
N THR A 135 -3.80 20.50 11.24
CA THR A 135 -4.86 21.15 12.05
C THR A 135 -4.26 21.92 13.23
N LEU A 136 -3.30 21.33 13.95
CA LEU A 136 -2.61 21.96 15.09
C LEU A 136 -1.85 23.22 14.67
N LEU A 137 -1.18 23.16 13.51
CA LEU A 137 -0.46 24.28 12.91
C LEU A 137 -1.37 25.32 12.24
N ARG A 138 -2.71 25.12 12.30
CA ARG A 138 -3.73 25.99 11.70
C ARG A 138 -3.50 26.23 10.20
N LEU A 139 -3.03 25.20 9.50
CA LEU A 139 -2.83 25.25 8.05
C LEU A 139 -4.17 25.41 7.32
N THR A 140 -4.09 26.03 6.14
CA THR A 140 -5.19 26.08 5.18
C THR A 140 -5.62 24.67 4.79
N ASP A 141 -6.82 24.50 4.23
CA ASP A 141 -7.31 23.18 3.82
C ASP A 141 -6.37 22.52 2.80
N HIS A 142 -5.90 23.29 1.80
CA HIS A 142 -4.92 22.84 0.81
C HIS A 142 -3.62 22.34 1.47
N ASP A 143 -3.05 23.12 2.38
CA ASP A 143 -1.78 22.77 3.02
C ASP A 143 -1.93 21.62 4.02
N ARG A 144 -3.12 21.45 4.61
CA ARG A 144 -3.45 20.30 5.46
C ARG A 144 -3.53 19.00 4.66
N ARG A 145 -4.04 19.04 3.43
CA ARG A 145 -3.99 17.89 2.52
C ARG A 145 -2.55 17.55 2.17
N THR A 146 -1.70 18.54 1.88
CA THR A 146 -0.25 18.34 1.70
C THR A 146 0.42 17.73 2.93
N ALA A 147 0.05 18.16 4.14
CA ALA A 147 0.51 17.55 5.38
C ALA A 147 0.07 16.09 5.54
N THR A 148 -1.16 15.77 5.14
CA THR A 148 -1.71 14.41 5.15
C THR A 148 -0.94 13.49 4.21
N ILE A 149 -0.72 13.92 2.97
CA ILE A 149 0.13 13.24 1.98
C ILE A 149 1.55 13.03 2.53
N SER A 150 2.13 14.07 3.14
CA SER A 150 3.49 14.00 3.69
C SER A 150 3.59 13.00 4.83
N GLY A 151 2.58 12.94 5.71
CA GLY A 151 2.51 11.94 6.77
C GLY A 151 2.36 10.51 6.23
N MET A 152 1.50 10.30 5.22
CA MET A 152 1.37 9.01 4.53
C MET A 152 2.71 8.55 3.92
N ALA A 153 3.39 9.43 3.20
CA ALA A 153 4.68 9.16 2.59
C ALA A 153 5.77 8.86 3.65
N ALA A 154 5.85 9.67 4.69
CA ALA A 154 6.80 9.51 5.79
C ALA A 154 6.64 8.15 6.49
N PHE A 155 5.42 7.81 6.88
CA PHE A 155 5.16 6.57 7.60
C PHE A 155 5.38 5.34 6.70
N PHE A 156 4.95 5.38 5.44
CA PHE A 156 5.19 4.29 4.48
C PHE A 156 6.70 4.09 4.23
N SER A 157 7.45 5.19 4.07
CA SER A 157 8.90 5.18 3.90
C SER A 157 9.64 4.60 5.11
N ALA A 158 9.21 4.91 6.34
CA ALA A 158 9.82 4.35 7.55
C ALA A 158 9.72 2.82 7.61
N LEU A 159 8.68 2.23 7.01
CA LEU A 159 8.46 0.78 7.03
C LEU A 159 9.22 0.01 5.95
N PHE A 160 9.30 0.56 4.73
CA PHE A 160 9.91 -0.11 3.58
C PHE A 160 11.32 0.37 3.25
N GLY A 161 11.67 1.59 3.61
CA GLY A 161 12.87 2.24 3.10
C GLY A 161 12.80 2.58 1.61
N THR A 162 11.60 2.85 1.08
CA THR A 162 11.34 3.20 -0.33
C THR A 162 10.78 4.64 -0.42
N PRO A 163 11.58 5.68 -0.10
CA PRO A 163 11.09 7.05 0.05
C PRO A 163 10.50 7.64 -1.23
N LEU A 164 11.06 7.31 -2.39
CA LEU A 164 10.58 7.87 -3.66
C LEU A 164 9.25 7.24 -4.07
N ALA A 165 9.13 5.92 -3.95
CA ALA A 165 7.87 5.22 -4.16
C ALA A 165 6.80 5.68 -3.16
N ALA A 166 7.16 5.87 -1.87
CA ALA A 166 6.25 6.31 -0.84
C ALA A 166 5.66 7.70 -1.11
N ALA A 167 6.50 8.67 -1.50
CA ALA A 167 6.08 10.02 -1.83
C ALA A 167 5.14 10.05 -3.04
N CYS A 168 5.52 9.37 -4.12
CA CYS A 168 4.69 9.27 -5.32
C CYS A 168 3.39 8.51 -5.06
N PHE A 169 3.43 7.43 -4.26
CA PHE A 169 2.26 6.64 -3.90
C PHE A 169 1.26 7.49 -3.12
N ALA A 170 1.71 8.22 -2.10
CA ALA A 170 0.85 9.04 -1.26
C ALA A 170 0.14 10.19 -1.99
N MET A 171 0.66 10.65 -3.14
CA MET A 171 0.05 11.69 -3.98
C MET A 171 -0.81 11.17 -5.13
N MET A 172 -0.64 9.91 -5.51
CA MET A 172 -1.29 9.33 -6.70
C MET A 172 -2.31 8.26 -6.34
N VAL A 173 -2.39 7.85 -5.07
CA VAL A 173 -3.33 6.84 -4.61
C VAL A 173 -4.75 7.40 -4.51
N GLU A 174 -4.91 8.70 -4.24
CA GLU A 174 -6.20 9.37 -4.17
C GLU A 174 -6.81 9.65 -5.55
N ASP A 175 -6.01 10.20 -6.47
CA ASP A 175 -6.40 10.58 -7.82
C ASP A 175 -5.59 9.77 -8.83
N VAL A 176 -6.19 8.70 -9.35
CA VAL A 176 -5.57 7.82 -10.35
C VAL A 176 -5.44 8.59 -11.67
N GLY A 177 -4.19 8.96 -11.98
CA GLY A 177 -3.77 9.75 -13.14
C GLY A 177 -2.34 10.28 -12.94
N LEU A 178 -1.80 10.98 -13.94
CA LEU A 178 -0.52 11.67 -13.81
C LEU A 178 -0.74 13.05 -13.17
N THR A 179 -0.82 13.08 -11.84
CA THR A 179 -0.96 14.33 -11.08
C THR A 179 0.34 14.60 -10.34
N PHE A 180 1.21 15.45 -10.91
CA PHE A 180 2.35 16.00 -10.16
C PHE A 180 1.89 17.25 -9.42
N THR A 181 1.99 17.21 -8.09
CA THR A 181 1.47 18.27 -7.22
C THR A 181 2.61 18.99 -6.49
N ALA A 182 2.30 20.17 -5.94
CA ALA A 182 3.22 20.88 -5.04
C ALA A 182 3.56 20.09 -3.76
N ALA A 183 2.87 18.98 -3.50
CA ALA A 183 3.11 18.13 -2.34
C ALA A 183 4.36 17.24 -2.48
N PHE A 184 4.97 17.12 -3.67
CA PHE A 184 6.13 16.24 -3.86
C PHE A 184 7.29 16.58 -2.93
N VAL A 185 7.70 17.85 -2.87
CA VAL A 185 8.84 18.28 -2.05
C VAL A 185 8.63 17.99 -0.56
N PRO A 186 7.54 18.43 0.09
CA PRO A 186 7.31 18.11 1.51
C PRO A 186 7.12 16.60 1.76
N ALA A 187 6.44 15.88 0.87
CA ALA A 187 6.22 14.44 1.02
C ALA A 187 7.53 13.64 0.88
N PHE A 188 8.33 13.94 -0.14
CA PHE A 188 9.61 13.27 -0.34
C PHE A 188 10.63 13.62 0.74
N THR A 189 10.68 14.89 1.17
CA THR A 189 11.57 15.31 2.27
C THR A 189 11.21 14.60 3.58
N SER A 190 9.91 14.55 3.93
CA SER A 190 9.46 13.84 5.13
C SER A 190 9.68 12.32 5.02
N ALA A 191 9.51 11.73 3.84
CA ALA A 191 9.84 10.33 3.55
C ALA A 191 11.33 10.01 3.73
N LEU A 192 12.24 10.88 3.26
CA LEU A 192 13.68 10.73 3.44
C LEU A 192 14.09 10.83 4.91
N ILE A 193 13.53 11.80 5.65
CA ILE A 193 13.79 11.95 7.08
C ILE A 193 13.30 10.73 7.84
N ALA A 194 12.09 10.25 7.56
CA ALA A 194 11.52 9.07 8.20
C ALA A 194 12.31 7.78 7.88
N TYR A 195 12.81 7.65 6.65
CA TYR A 195 13.73 6.59 6.27
C TYR A 195 15.05 6.68 7.06
N GLY A 196 15.63 7.87 7.16
CA GLY A 196 16.83 8.13 7.96
C GLY A 196 16.64 7.79 9.44
N CYS A 197 15.46 8.06 10.01
CA CYS A 197 15.10 7.59 11.36
C CYS A 197 15.13 6.06 11.42
N SER A 198 14.48 5.37 10.49
CA SER A 198 14.46 3.90 10.46
C SER A 198 15.86 3.29 10.42
N LEU A 199 16.74 3.84 9.56
CA LEU A 199 18.15 3.46 9.49
C LEU A 199 18.91 3.71 10.80
N ALA A 200 18.67 4.84 11.47
CA ALA A 200 19.32 5.17 12.74
C ALA A 200 18.97 4.19 13.87
N PHE A 201 17.80 3.54 13.78
CA PHE A 201 17.38 2.45 14.68
C PHE A 201 17.82 1.05 14.20
N GLY A 202 18.63 0.97 13.14
CA GLY A 202 19.17 -0.29 12.64
C GLY A 202 18.23 -1.10 11.75
N ILE A 203 17.12 -0.51 11.29
CA ILE A 203 16.17 -1.19 10.41
C ILE A 203 16.67 -1.08 8.96
N ALA A 204 16.97 -2.22 8.36
CA ALA A 204 17.38 -2.28 6.96
C ALA A 204 16.18 -1.99 6.01
N PRO A 205 16.41 -1.31 4.88
CA PRO A 205 15.38 -1.17 3.85
C PRO A 205 14.99 -2.55 3.31
N THR A 206 13.74 -2.67 2.86
CA THR A 206 13.30 -3.89 2.16
C THR A 206 13.98 -3.94 0.80
N HIS A 207 14.77 -4.99 0.61
CA HIS A 207 15.55 -5.21 -0.61
C HIS A 207 15.50 -6.70 -0.95
N PHE A 208 15.49 -7.00 -2.25
CA PHE A 208 15.57 -8.38 -2.73
C PHE A 208 16.68 -8.51 -3.75
N ALA A 209 17.50 -9.55 -3.61
CA ALA A 209 18.48 -9.92 -4.62
C ALA A 209 17.75 -10.45 -5.88
N LEU A 210 17.94 -9.78 -7.01
CA LEU A 210 17.29 -10.13 -8.27
C LEU A 210 18.29 -10.26 -9.40
N THR A 211 18.24 -11.38 -10.13
CA THR A 211 18.90 -11.55 -11.42
C THR A 211 17.85 -11.47 -12.52
N ALA A 212 17.94 -10.45 -13.38
CA ALA A 212 17.01 -10.25 -14.48
C ALA A 212 17.59 -10.76 -15.81
N PRO A 213 16.76 -11.35 -16.69
CA PRO A 213 17.18 -11.68 -18.05
C PRO A 213 17.36 -10.40 -18.89
N GLU A 214 18.12 -10.50 -19.97
CA GLU A 214 18.29 -9.40 -20.91
C GLU A 214 16.97 -8.96 -21.55
N LEU A 215 16.86 -7.65 -21.79
CA LEU A 215 15.75 -7.08 -22.54
C LEU A 215 15.89 -7.45 -24.02
N ASN A 216 15.00 -8.32 -24.49
CA ASN A 216 14.86 -8.65 -25.90
C ASN A 216 13.38 -8.88 -26.23
N VAL A 217 13.07 -9.03 -27.52
CA VAL A 217 11.68 -9.17 -27.99
C VAL A 217 10.99 -10.38 -27.34
N ARG A 218 11.69 -11.50 -27.19
CA ARG A 218 11.12 -12.71 -26.58
C ARG A 218 10.79 -12.47 -25.11
N THR A 219 11.72 -11.97 -24.31
CA THR A 219 11.49 -11.71 -22.88
C THR A 219 10.41 -10.66 -22.67
N ALA A 220 10.36 -9.62 -23.51
CA ALA A 220 9.28 -8.63 -23.50
C ALA A 220 7.90 -9.26 -23.76
N LEU A 221 7.77 -10.10 -24.79
CA LEU A 221 6.50 -10.80 -25.09
C LEU A 221 6.04 -11.71 -23.95
N LEU A 222 6.96 -12.47 -23.35
CA LEU A 222 6.63 -13.33 -22.20
C LEU A 222 6.19 -12.52 -20.98
N VAL A 223 6.84 -11.38 -20.73
CA VAL A 223 6.46 -10.47 -19.64
C VAL A 223 5.12 -9.78 -19.90
N ILE A 224 4.78 -9.46 -21.15
CA ILE A 224 3.43 -8.99 -21.51
C ILE A 224 2.39 -10.06 -21.15
N LEU A 225 2.61 -11.32 -21.53
CA LEU A 225 1.70 -12.43 -21.18
C LEU A 225 1.55 -12.58 -19.66
N LEU A 226 2.66 -12.50 -18.92
CA LEU A 226 2.63 -12.53 -17.46
C LEU A 226 1.86 -11.33 -16.89
N GLY A 227 2.02 -10.13 -17.43
CA GLY A 227 1.28 -8.93 -17.04
C GLY A 227 -0.23 -9.06 -17.26
N VAL A 228 -0.66 -9.66 -18.38
CA VAL A 228 -2.08 -9.99 -18.63
C VAL A 228 -2.61 -10.93 -17.55
N ALA A 229 -1.84 -11.98 -17.21
CA ALA A 229 -2.23 -12.94 -16.19
C ALA A 229 -2.28 -12.29 -14.79
N CYS A 230 -1.32 -11.42 -14.46
CA CYS A 230 -1.31 -10.63 -13.23
C CYS A 230 -2.54 -9.73 -13.12
N ALA A 231 -3.03 -9.15 -14.22
CA ALA A 231 -4.25 -8.34 -14.21
C ALA A 231 -5.48 -9.15 -13.78
N ALA A 232 -5.59 -10.40 -14.25
CA ALA A 232 -6.68 -11.30 -13.86
C ALA A 232 -6.61 -11.67 -12.37
N VAL A 233 -5.41 -11.98 -11.86
CA VAL A 233 -5.21 -12.29 -10.43
C VAL A 233 -5.43 -11.07 -9.55
N SER A 234 -4.99 -9.89 -9.98
CA SER A 234 -5.24 -8.62 -9.28
C SER A 234 -6.74 -8.34 -9.14
N ARG A 235 -7.52 -8.58 -10.21
CA ARG A 235 -8.98 -8.48 -10.17
C ARG A 235 -9.58 -9.50 -9.21
N LEU A 236 -9.13 -10.75 -9.24
CA LEU A 236 -9.58 -11.78 -8.32
C LEU A 236 -9.30 -11.40 -6.86
N PHE A 237 -8.12 -10.86 -6.57
CA PHE A 237 -7.73 -10.41 -5.25
C PHE A 237 -8.64 -9.29 -4.74
N CYS A 238 -8.81 -8.22 -5.54
CA CYS A 238 -9.67 -7.09 -5.16
C CYS A 238 -11.14 -7.50 -5.06
N TYR A 239 -11.64 -8.30 -6.01
CA TYR A 239 -13.01 -8.82 -5.97
C TYR A 239 -13.27 -9.62 -4.70
N THR A 240 -12.36 -10.52 -4.33
CA THR A 240 -12.52 -11.36 -3.13
C THR A 240 -12.54 -10.52 -1.86
N LEU A 241 -11.63 -9.54 -1.74
CA LEU A 241 -11.62 -8.60 -0.62
C LEU A 241 -12.95 -7.86 -0.48
N HIS A 242 -13.41 -7.20 -1.55
CA HIS A 242 -14.68 -6.46 -1.54
C HIS A 242 -15.88 -7.36 -1.30
N PHE A 243 -15.91 -8.53 -1.95
CA PHE A 243 -16.99 -9.50 -1.79
C PHE A 243 -17.11 -9.94 -0.33
N MET A 244 -15.99 -10.28 0.32
CA MET A 244 -16.00 -10.69 1.72
C MET A 244 -16.31 -9.52 2.66
N GLU A 245 -15.75 -8.33 2.41
CA GLU A 245 -16.05 -7.12 3.18
C GLU A 245 -17.54 -6.77 3.16
N HIS A 246 -18.25 -7.01 2.05
CA HIS A 246 -19.69 -6.75 1.96
C HIS A 246 -20.56 -7.92 2.45
N THR A 247 -20.10 -9.16 2.31
CA THR A 247 -20.92 -10.35 2.58
C THR A 247 -20.79 -10.82 4.03
N VAL A 248 -19.58 -10.85 4.59
CA VAL A 248 -19.35 -11.35 5.95
C VAL A 248 -20.10 -10.53 7.01
N PRO A 249 -20.14 -9.18 6.95
CA PRO A 249 -20.97 -8.39 7.86
C PRO A 249 -22.47 -8.63 7.73
N LYS A 250 -22.98 -9.02 6.56
CA LYS A 250 -24.40 -9.36 6.38
C LYS A 250 -24.73 -10.73 6.98
N LEU A 251 -23.81 -11.68 6.83
CA LEU A 251 -23.94 -13.03 7.39
C LEU A 251 -23.75 -13.04 8.91
N LEU A 252 -22.82 -12.23 9.42
CA LEU A 252 -22.51 -12.08 10.85
C LEU A 252 -22.58 -10.58 11.24
N PRO A 253 -23.79 -10.03 11.46
CA PRO A 253 -23.97 -8.61 11.78
C PRO A 253 -23.36 -8.17 13.10
N ASN A 254 -23.30 -9.07 14.09
CA ASN A 254 -22.70 -8.75 15.38
C ASN A 254 -21.16 -8.76 15.26
N PRO A 255 -20.49 -7.60 15.43
CA PRO A 255 -19.04 -7.51 15.24
C PRO A 255 -18.25 -8.41 16.19
N TRP A 256 -18.74 -8.64 17.41
CA TRP A 256 -18.09 -9.51 18.41
C TRP A 256 -18.11 -10.98 17.99
N VAL A 257 -19.27 -11.45 17.51
CA VAL A 257 -19.41 -12.82 16.99
C VAL A 257 -18.57 -12.98 15.72
N ARG A 258 -18.58 -11.98 14.86
CA ARG A 258 -17.86 -11.98 13.59
C ARG A 258 -16.34 -12.11 13.77
N VAL A 259 -15.72 -11.33 14.66
CA VAL A 259 -14.28 -11.45 14.93
C VAL A 259 -13.92 -12.76 15.61
N PHE A 260 -14.77 -13.26 16.52
CA PHE A 260 -14.54 -14.53 17.21
C PHE A 260 -14.60 -15.70 16.22
N ALA A 261 -15.68 -15.81 15.47
CA ALA A 261 -15.86 -16.83 14.44
C ALA A 261 -14.79 -16.73 13.34
N GLY A 262 -14.46 -15.51 12.92
CA GLY A 262 -13.38 -15.24 11.98
C GLY A 262 -12.02 -15.75 12.45
N GLY A 263 -11.67 -15.50 13.73
CA GLY A 263 -10.45 -16.02 14.33
C GLY A 263 -10.40 -17.54 14.31
N VAL A 264 -11.51 -18.21 14.65
CA VAL A 264 -11.61 -19.69 14.60
C VAL A 264 -11.44 -20.21 13.18
N LEU A 265 -12.06 -19.57 12.18
CA LEU A 265 -11.93 -19.95 10.77
C LEU A 265 -10.50 -19.75 10.25
N VAL A 266 -9.83 -18.65 10.61
CA VAL A 266 -8.42 -18.41 10.26
C VAL A 266 -7.52 -19.49 10.84
N ILE A 267 -7.73 -19.88 12.12
CA ILE A 267 -7.00 -20.99 12.74
C ILE A 267 -7.21 -22.28 11.94
N GLY A 268 -8.47 -22.64 11.66
CA GLY A 268 -8.82 -23.85 10.91
C GLY A 268 -8.17 -23.88 9.52
N PHE A 269 -8.21 -22.75 8.80
CA PHE A 269 -7.55 -22.61 7.49
C PHE A 269 -6.03 -22.78 7.59
N SER A 270 -5.39 -22.18 8.59
CA SER A 270 -3.96 -22.31 8.82
C SER A 270 -3.53 -23.75 9.07
N TYR A 271 -4.30 -24.52 9.85
CA TYR A 271 -3.99 -25.94 10.07
C TYR A 271 -4.24 -26.82 8.84
N LEU A 272 -5.17 -26.42 7.95
CA LEU A 272 -5.46 -27.17 6.73
C LEU A 272 -4.42 -26.95 5.63
N PHE A 273 -3.94 -25.71 5.45
CA PHE A 273 -3.07 -25.36 4.31
C PHE A 273 -1.61 -25.09 4.68
N GLY A 274 -1.29 -24.88 5.96
CA GLY A 274 0.08 -24.67 6.42
C GLY A 274 0.16 -23.59 7.50
N VAL A 275 0.42 -24.01 8.74
CA VAL A 275 0.54 -23.12 9.90
C VAL A 275 1.72 -22.19 9.70
N GLY A 276 1.48 -20.88 9.86
CA GLY A 276 2.51 -19.84 9.77
C GLY A 276 2.81 -19.37 8.35
N ARG A 277 2.58 -20.19 7.32
CA ARG A 277 2.93 -19.86 5.91
C ARG A 277 2.14 -18.67 5.37
N TYR A 278 0.85 -18.61 5.66
CA TYR A 278 -0.06 -17.56 5.18
C TYR A 278 -0.42 -16.53 6.26
N ASN A 279 -0.05 -16.79 7.52
CA ASN A 279 -0.31 -15.91 8.66
C ASN A 279 0.62 -14.68 8.65
N GLY A 280 0.13 -13.54 9.13
CA GLY A 280 0.86 -12.27 9.10
C GLY A 280 1.09 -11.75 7.67
N ALA A 281 2.15 -10.97 7.47
CA ALA A 281 2.45 -10.35 6.18
C ALA A 281 2.90 -11.38 5.12
N GLY A 282 3.76 -12.33 5.50
CA GLY A 282 4.28 -13.38 4.61
C GLY A 282 5.60 -13.02 3.90
N MET A 283 6.39 -12.10 4.46
CA MET A 283 7.68 -11.67 3.90
C MET A 283 8.65 -12.83 3.60
N GLY A 284 8.74 -13.83 4.48
CA GLY A 284 9.62 -14.99 4.24
C GLY A 284 9.28 -15.77 2.97
N VAL A 285 8.00 -15.87 2.61
CA VAL A 285 7.57 -16.54 1.36
C VAL A 285 7.82 -15.64 0.15
N ILE A 286 7.69 -14.32 0.30
CA ILE A 286 8.05 -13.36 -0.75
C ILE A 286 9.55 -13.48 -1.07
N VAL A 287 10.41 -13.49 -0.04
CA VAL A 287 11.85 -13.69 -0.18
C VAL A 287 12.15 -15.02 -0.89
N ALA A 288 11.55 -16.12 -0.45
CA ALA A 288 11.73 -17.43 -1.09
C ALA A 288 11.29 -17.42 -2.58
N ALA A 289 10.19 -16.75 -2.91
CA ALA A 289 9.71 -16.66 -4.29
C ALA A 289 10.64 -15.84 -5.17
N VAL A 290 11.11 -14.68 -4.70
CA VAL A 290 11.93 -13.74 -5.48
C VAL A 290 13.39 -14.19 -5.57
N GLU A 291 14.00 -14.52 -4.44
CA GLU A 291 15.45 -14.77 -4.38
C GLU A 291 15.80 -16.24 -4.65
N GLN A 292 14.93 -17.17 -4.25
CA GLN A 292 15.19 -18.61 -4.35
C GLN A 292 14.38 -19.27 -5.48
N GLY A 293 13.42 -18.55 -6.07
CA GLY A 293 12.53 -19.09 -7.11
C GLY A 293 11.60 -20.19 -6.59
N GLN A 294 11.21 -20.13 -5.31
CA GLN A 294 10.40 -21.16 -4.66
C GLN A 294 9.04 -20.62 -4.18
N ALA A 295 7.96 -21.20 -4.69
CA ALA A 295 6.59 -20.99 -4.23
C ALA A 295 5.74 -22.25 -4.47
N LEU A 296 4.69 -22.45 -3.66
CA LEU A 296 3.72 -23.52 -3.90
C LEU A 296 2.67 -23.05 -4.92
N PRO A 297 2.15 -23.94 -5.79
CA PRO A 297 1.18 -23.56 -6.82
C PRO A 297 -0.10 -22.90 -6.31
N TRP A 298 -0.49 -23.15 -5.06
CA TRP A 298 -1.71 -22.61 -4.43
C TRP A 298 -1.46 -21.44 -3.48
N ASP A 299 -0.21 -21.00 -3.31
CA ASP A 299 0.15 -19.98 -2.32
C ASP A 299 -0.65 -18.68 -2.50
N PHE A 300 -0.71 -18.21 -3.75
CA PHE A 300 -1.40 -16.96 -4.07
C PHE A 300 -2.90 -17.05 -3.76
N LEU A 301 -3.56 -18.17 -4.08
CA LEU A 301 -4.99 -18.38 -3.79
C LEU A 301 -5.26 -18.44 -2.27
N CYS A 302 -4.42 -19.17 -1.55
CA CYS A 302 -4.52 -19.27 -0.09
C CYS A 302 -4.36 -17.91 0.57
N LYS A 303 -3.41 -17.10 0.09
CA LYS A 303 -3.18 -15.76 0.61
C LYS A 303 -4.33 -14.80 0.30
N ILE A 304 -4.89 -14.84 -0.92
CA ILE A 304 -6.08 -14.04 -1.30
C ILE A 304 -7.20 -14.34 -0.31
N PHE A 305 -7.55 -15.62 -0.15
CA PHE A 305 -8.68 -16.04 0.69
C PHE A 305 -8.45 -15.70 2.16
N LEU A 306 -7.30 -16.08 2.73
CA LEU A 306 -7.04 -15.90 4.16
C LEU A 306 -6.97 -14.41 4.54
N THR A 307 -6.40 -13.58 3.67
CA THR A 307 -6.35 -12.12 3.88
C THR A 307 -7.75 -11.52 3.81
N ALA A 308 -8.54 -11.88 2.81
CA ALA A 308 -9.92 -11.40 2.69
C ALA A 308 -10.80 -11.84 3.87
N LEU A 309 -10.68 -13.09 4.31
CA LEU A 309 -11.35 -13.58 5.50
C LEU A 309 -10.94 -12.81 6.76
N THR A 310 -9.63 -12.65 6.99
CA THR A 310 -9.09 -11.96 8.16
C THR A 310 -9.64 -10.53 8.25
N LEU A 311 -9.55 -9.76 7.17
CA LEU A 311 -9.97 -8.35 7.17
C LEU A 311 -11.49 -8.19 7.22
N ALA A 312 -12.24 -8.99 6.45
CA ALA A 312 -13.70 -8.95 6.46
C ALA A 312 -14.31 -9.32 7.82
N CYS A 313 -13.63 -10.14 8.62
CA CYS A 313 -14.06 -10.46 9.97
C CYS A 313 -13.87 -9.30 10.96
N GLY A 314 -12.98 -8.35 10.67
CA GLY A 314 -12.76 -7.14 11.47
C GLY A 314 -11.38 -7.03 12.11
N PHE A 315 -10.46 -7.95 11.80
CA PHE A 315 -9.05 -7.79 12.15
C PHE A 315 -8.43 -6.61 11.41
N LYS A 316 -7.29 -6.10 11.91
CA LYS A 316 -6.72 -4.83 11.48
C LYS A 316 -5.33 -5.00 10.90
N GLY A 317 -5.03 -4.17 9.91
CA GLY A 317 -3.81 -4.22 9.12
C GLY A 317 -4.09 -3.66 7.73
N GLY A 318 -3.20 -3.95 6.78
CA GLY A 318 -3.33 -3.54 5.39
C GLY A 318 -3.22 -4.70 4.40
N GLU A 319 -3.45 -4.40 3.12
CA GLU A 319 -3.55 -5.36 2.03
C GLU A 319 -2.33 -5.33 1.10
N VAL A 320 -1.45 -4.33 1.27
CA VAL A 320 -0.31 -4.09 0.36
C VAL A 320 0.67 -5.26 0.34
N VAL A 321 1.26 -5.67 1.46
CA VAL A 321 2.17 -6.83 1.44
C VAL A 321 1.47 -8.15 1.09
N PRO A 322 0.22 -8.41 1.50
CA PRO A 322 -0.54 -9.52 0.92
C PRO A 322 -0.62 -9.46 -0.62
N SER A 323 -0.77 -8.28 -1.23
CA SER A 323 -0.69 -8.15 -2.70
C SER A 323 0.69 -8.49 -3.25
N PHE A 324 1.77 -8.14 -2.54
CA PHE A 324 3.13 -8.54 -2.89
C PHE A 324 3.30 -10.05 -2.83
N PHE A 325 2.79 -10.69 -1.77
CA PHE A 325 2.80 -12.14 -1.61
C PHE A 325 2.10 -12.82 -2.77
N VAL A 326 0.88 -12.38 -3.08
CA VAL A 326 0.08 -12.92 -4.19
C VAL A 326 0.82 -12.77 -5.51
N GLY A 327 1.39 -11.58 -5.77
CA GLY A 327 2.20 -11.30 -6.96
C GLY A 327 3.46 -12.15 -7.07
N ALA A 328 4.27 -12.18 -6.02
CA ALA A 328 5.53 -12.92 -5.99
C ALA A 328 5.30 -14.41 -6.19
N THR A 329 4.36 -15.00 -5.44
CA THR A 329 4.10 -16.44 -5.51
C THR A 329 3.44 -16.84 -6.83
N PHE A 330 2.50 -16.04 -7.34
CA PHE A 330 1.91 -16.28 -8.66
C PHE A 330 2.96 -16.19 -9.78
N GLY A 331 3.77 -15.12 -9.78
CA GLY A 331 4.83 -14.91 -10.76
C GLY A 331 5.88 -16.02 -10.71
N CYS A 332 6.28 -16.45 -9.51
CA CYS A 332 7.22 -17.54 -9.30
C CYS A 332 6.75 -18.87 -9.90
N VAL A 333 5.45 -19.15 -9.81
CA VAL A 333 4.86 -20.40 -10.33
C VAL A 333 4.63 -20.33 -11.83
N VAL A 334 4.07 -19.22 -12.33
CA VAL A 334 3.67 -19.08 -13.74
C VAL A 334 4.84 -18.73 -14.66
N GLY A 335 5.82 -17.98 -14.16
CA GLY A 335 7.00 -17.56 -14.92
C GLY A 335 7.72 -18.71 -15.63
N PRO A 336 8.13 -19.77 -14.90
CA PRO A 336 8.79 -20.93 -15.50
C PRO A 336 7.93 -21.64 -16.56
N LEU A 337 6.60 -21.66 -16.40
CA LEU A 337 5.68 -22.23 -17.39
C LEU A 337 5.67 -21.44 -18.70
N LEU A 338 5.94 -20.13 -18.63
CA LEU A 338 6.12 -19.25 -19.80
C LEU A 338 7.57 -19.28 -20.34
N GLY A 339 8.51 -19.89 -19.61
CA GLY A 339 9.93 -19.88 -19.95
C GLY A 339 10.72 -18.68 -19.40
N LEU A 340 10.20 -17.99 -18.38
CA LEU A 340 10.92 -16.96 -17.62
C LEU A 340 11.58 -17.54 -16.37
N PRO A 341 12.72 -16.99 -15.90
CA PRO A 341 13.29 -17.36 -14.61
C PRO A 341 12.30 -17.11 -13.47
N ALA A 342 12.16 -18.06 -12.54
CA ALA A 342 11.16 -18.03 -11.47
C ALA A 342 11.25 -16.76 -10.61
N GLY A 343 12.44 -16.44 -10.09
CA GLY A 343 12.66 -15.26 -9.26
C GLY A 343 12.39 -13.94 -9.98
N PHE A 344 12.78 -13.85 -11.25
CA PHE A 344 12.47 -12.68 -12.08
C PHE A 344 10.96 -12.51 -12.31
N ALA A 345 10.27 -13.59 -12.65
CA ALA A 345 8.82 -13.56 -12.82
C ALA A 345 8.08 -13.25 -11.52
N ALA A 346 8.61 -13.71 -10.37
CA ALA A 346 8.11 -13.33 -9.04
C ALA A 346 8.21 -11.82 -8.81
N ALA A 347 9.35 -11.20 -9.14
CA ALA A 347 9.53 -9.75 -9.05
C ALA A 347 8.55 -8.97 -9.96
N VAL A 348 8.39 -9.41 -11.21
CA VAL A 348 7.40 -8.84 -12.15
C VAL A 348 5.98 -8.97 -11.57
N GLY A 349 5.62 -10.14 -11.06
CA GLY A 349 4.31 -10.41 -10.48
C GLY A 349 4.03 -9.58 -9.23
N LEU A 350 5.01 -9.44 -8.33
CA LEU A 350 4.95 -8.62 -7.12
C LEU A 350 4.55 -7.18 -7.46
N VAL A 351 5.30 -6.54 -8.37
CA VAL A 351 5.07 -5.14 -8.74
C VAL A 351 3.79 -5.00 -9.55
N SER A 352 3.52 -5.92 -10.47
CA SER A 352 2.35 -5.87 -11.35
C SER A 352 1.05 -6.01 -10.57
N ILE A 353 0.93 -6.99 -9.67
CA ILE A 353 -0.30 -7.18 -8.88
C ILE A 353 -0.49 -6.05 -7.89
N PHE A 354 0.57 -5.54 -7.25
CA PHE A 354 0.47 -4.34 -6.44
C PHE A 354 -0.08 -3.16 -7.25
N CYS A 355 0.46 -2.93 -8.45
CA CYS A 355 0.02 -1.85 -9.32
C CYS A 355 -1.44 -2.01 -9.73
N GLY A 356 -1.86 -3.22 -10.13
CA GLY A 356 -3.23 -3.51 -10.50
C GLY A 356 -4.19 -3.34 -9.32
N ALA A 357 -3.76 -3.69 -8.11
CA ALA A 357 -4.58 -3.64 -6.91
C ALA A 357 -4.71 -2.21 -6.37
N THR A 358 -3.66 -1.39 -6.48
CA THR A 358 -3.64 -0.01 -5.97
C THR A 358 -3.91 1.05 -7.03
N ASN A 359 -3.95 0.67 -8.32
CA ASN A 359 -4.14 1.57 -9.45
C ASN A 359 -3.12 2.71 -9.53
N VAL A 360 -1.86 2.48 -9.15
CA VAL A 360 -0.81 3.51 -9.20
C VAL A 360 0.41 3.05 -10.01
N LEU A 361 0.48 3.45 -11.28
CA LEU A 361 1.53 2.97 -12.20
C LEU A 361 2.92 3.47 -11.84
N ILE A 362 3.11 4.80 -11.82
CA ILE A 362 4.43 5.41 -11.57
C ILE A 362 4.99 5.01 -10.19
N PRO A 363 4.22 5.08 -9.08
CA PRO A 363 4.73 4.64 -7.79
C PRO A 363 5.10 3.16 -7.75
N SER A 364 4.40 2.29 -8.50
CA SER A 364 4.74 0.87 -8.57
C SER A 364 6.04 0.61 -9.33
N ILE A 365 6.32 1.36 -10.41
CA ILE A 365 7.60 1.26 -11.14
C ILE A 365 8.75 1.73 -10.25
N LEU A 366 8.57 2.85 -9.54
CA LEU A 366 9.56 3.38 -8.58
C LEU A 366 9.78 2.40 -7.42
N LEU A 367 8.72 1.77 -6.93
CA LEU A 367 8.82 0.71 -5.93
C LEU A 367 9.66 -0.47 -6.46
N GLY A 368 9.43 -0.91 -7.70
CA GLY A 368 10.25 -1.95 -8.34
C GLY A 368 11.73 -1.55 -8.42
N PHE A 369 12.03 -0.29 -8.73
CA PHE A 369 13.40 0.21 -8.72
C PHE A 369 14.03 0.15 -7.34
N GLU A 370 13.35 0.65 -6.30
CA GLU A 370 13.89 0.69 -4.93
C GLU A 370 14.01 -0.71 -4.30
N LEU A 371 13.09 -1.63 -4.60
CA LEU A 371 13.12 -3.01 -4.07
C LEU A 371 14.19 -3.90 -4.73
N PHE A 372 14.48 -3.71 -6.01
CA PHE A 372 15.37 -4.59 -6.80
C PHE A 372 16.63 -3.89 -7.31
N SER A 373 16.93 -2.67 -6.82
CA SER A 373 18.06 -1.84 -7.28
C SER A 373 18.10 -1.62 -8.79
N GLY A 374 16.93 -1.52 -9.42
CA GLY A 374 16.78 -1.33 -10.87
C GLY A 374 17.00 -2.56 -11.74
N ALA A 375 17.24 -3.75 -11.17
CA ALA A 375 17.41 -4.97 -11.94
C ALA A 375 16.15 -5.31 -12.75
N GLY A 376 16.26 -5.34 -14.09
CA GLY A 376 15.16 -5.67 -14.99
C GLY A 376 14.01 -4.66 -15.01
N LEU A 377 14.28 -3.40 -14.64
CA LEU A 377 13.26 -2.37 -14.47
C LEU A 377 12.39 -2.17 -15.71
N GLU A 378 12.96 -2.20 -16.91
CA GLU A 378 12.23 -1.98 -18.16
C GLU A 378 11.17 -3.07 -18.39
N LEU A 379 11.54 -4.33 -18.12
CA LEU A 379 10.62 -5.46 -18.21
C LEU A 379 9.58 -5.42 -17.08
N ILE A 380 9.99 -5.12 -15.85
CA ILE A 380 9.05 -4.98 -14.71
C ILE A 380 8.03 -3.86 -15.03
N ALA A 381 8.50 -2.73 -15.54
CA ALA A 381 7.64 -1.61 -15.95
C ALA A 381 6.69 -2.00 -17.08
N LEU A 382 7.13 -2.81 -18.04
CA LEU A 382 6.28 -3.35 -19.11
C LEU A 382 5.15 -4.23 -18.54
N GLY A 383 5.49 -5.23 -17.70
CA GLY A 383 4.49 -6.10 -17.07
C GLY A 383 3.51 -5.31 -16.18
N CYS A 384 4.05 -4.37 -15.42
CA CYS A 384 3.30 -3.45 -14.56
C CYS A 384 2.32 -2.59 -15.36
N GLY A 385 2.77 -1.99 -16.47
CA GLY A 385 1.93 -1.20 -17.37
C GLY A 385 0.79 -1.99 -18.00
N ILE A 386 1.07 -3.22 -18.47
CA ILE A 386 0.04 -4.13 -19.00
C ILE A 386 -0.97 -4.49 -17.90
N CYS A 387 -0.50 -4.81 -16.69
CA CYS A 387 -1.37 -5.12 -15.56
C CYS A 387 -2.24 -3.92 -15.16
N PHE A 388 -1.66 -2.72 -15.08
CA PHE A 388 -2.39 -1.48 -14.79
C PHE A 388 -3.49 -1.22 -15.81
N MET A 389 -3.17 -1.34 -17.10
CA MET A 389 -4.10 -1.15 -18.21
C MET A 389 -5.29 -2.14 -18.12
N LEU A 390 -5.00 -3.40 -17.81
CA LEU A 390 -5.97 -4.49 -17.87
C LEU A 390 -6.63 -4.85 -16.54
N SER A 391 -6.21 -4.30 -15.40
CA SER A 391 -6.82 -4.57 -14.09
C SER A 391 -8.20 -3.90 -13.93
N GLY A 392 -8.51 -2.88 -14.72
CA GLY A 392 -9.78 -2.13 -14.63
C GLY A 392 -9.74 -1.03 -13.57
N HIS A 393 -10.90 -0.56 -13.12
CA HIS A 393 -11.03 0.58 -12.19
C HIS A 393 -11.36 0.15 -10.75
N HIS A 394 -11.58 -1.13 -10.51
CA HIS A 394 -11.85 -1.67 -9.18
C HIS A 394 -10.51 -2.09 -8.56
N GLY A 395 -10.04 -1.35 -7.56
CA GLY A 395 -8.84 -1.68 -6.78
C GLY A 395 -9.14 -1.93 -5.30
N LEU A 396 -8.12 -1.88 -4.46
CA LEU A 396 -8.22 -2.03 -3.00
C LEU A 396 -9.01 -0.91 -2.34
N TYR A 397 -8.92 0.30 -2.88
CA TYR A 397 -9.50 1.48 -2.28
C TYR A 397 -10.70 1.94 -3.10
N SER A 398 -11.88 1.96 -2.49
CA SER A 398 -13.15 2.35 -3.14
C SER A 398 -13.31 3.86 -3.24
N SER A 399 -12.54 4.65 -2.49
CA SER A 399 -12.55 6.11 -2.57
C SER A 399 -11.65 6.69 -3.66
N GLN A 400 -10.88 5.87 -4.40
CA GLN A 400 -10.04 6.42 -5.48
C GLN A 400 -10.90 7.06 -6.56
N THR A 401 -10.46 8.22 -7.02
CA THR A 401 -11.04 8.93 -8.15
C THR A 401 -10.16 8.69 -9.37
N PHE A 402 -10.76 8.36 -10.52
CA PHE A 402 -10.03 8.18 -11.77
C PHE A 402 -10.14 9.46 -12.61
N VAL A 403 -9.00 10.16 -12.75
CA VAL A 403 -8.93 11.41 -13.52
C VAL A 403 -8.84 11.12 -15.01
N THR A 404 -8.19 10.02 -15.38
CA THR A 404 -8.04 9.57 -16.77
C THR A 404 -8.52 8.13 -16.95
N ASN A 405 -8.84 7.76 -18.20
CA ASN A 405 -9.24 6.40 -18.53
C ASN A 405 -7.99 5.55 -18.81
N LYS A 406 -7.93 4.35 -18.24
CA LYS A 406 -6.78 3.44 -18.42
C LYS A 406 -6.58 2.90 -19.84
N LEU A 407 -7.65 2.83 -20.63
CA LEU A 407 -7.66 2.25 -21.97
C LEU A 407 -7.77 3.29 -23.08
N ARG A 408 -8.29 4.48 -22.76
CA ARG A 408 -8.56 5.54 -23.72
C ARG A 408 -7.67 6.72 -23.40
N SER A 409 -7.05 7.26 -24.45
CA SER A 409 -6.29 8.49 -24.36
C SER A 409 -7.14 9.63 -23.75
N GLU A 410 -6.54 10.41 -22.86
CA GLU A 410 -7.14 11.59 -22.24
C GLU A 410 -7.63 12.63 -23.27
N TYR A 411 -6.99 12.65 -24.45
CA TYR A 411 -7.38 13.49 -25.59
C TYR A 411 -8.71 13.09 -26.25
N MET A 412 -9.28 11.93 -25.89
CA MET A 412 -10.62 11.50 -26.34
C MET A 412 -11.75 11.94 -25.40
N SER A 413 -11.44 12.40 -24.18
CA SER A 413 -12.48 12.91 -23.28
C SER A 413 -12.90 14.32 -23.69
N HIS A 414 -14.20 14.58 -23.73
CA HIS A 414 -14.83 15.79 -24.28
C HIS A 414 -14.34 17.11 -23.63
N LYS A 415 -13.64 17.05 -22.48
CA LYS A 415 -13.08 18.22 -21.78
C LYS A 415 -11.89 18.85 -22.50
N TRP A 416 -11.06 18.09 -23.22
CA TRP A 416 -9.94 18.66 -24.00
C TRP A 416 -10.37 19.27 -25.34
N ARG A 417 -11.62 19.03 -25.75
CA ARG A 417 -12.23 19.56 -26.98
C ARG A 417 -13.05 20.83 -26.80
N VAL A 418 -13.00 21.52 -25.65
CA VAL A 418 -13.56 22.89 -25.52
C VAL A 418 -12.55 23.94 -26.03
N LYS A 419 -12.02 23.65 -27.22
CA LYS A 419 -11.76 24.60 -28.31
C LYS A 419 -12.18 23.91 -29.62
N VAL A 420 -13.38 23.34 -29.62
CA VAL A 420 -14.12 22.93 -30.81
C VAL A 420 -15.55 23.41 -30.57
N LYS A 421 -16.05 24.17 -31.54
CA LYS A 421 -17.32 24.89 -31.52
C LYS A 421 -18.47 23.98 -31.05
N LYS A 422 -19.43 24.61 -30.37
CA LYS A 422 -20.80 24.12 -30.20
C LYS A 422 -21.39 23.67 -31.54
N GLU A 423 -22.36 22.75 -31.45
CA GLU A 423 -23.21 22.18 -32.51
C GLU A 423 -22.51 20.98 -33.18
N GLU A 424 -23.09 19.78 -33.27
CA GLU A 424 -24.49 19.37 -33.52
C GLU A 424 -24.76 18.00 -32.83
N ALA A 425 -25.86 17.87 -32.11
CA ALA A 425 -27.08 17.07 -32.41
C ALA A 425 -26.97 15.58 -32.04
#